data_AF-A0A022KVL1-F1
#
_entry.id   AF-A0A022KVL1-F1
#
_cell.length_a   1.000
_cell.length_b   1.000
_cell.length_c   1.000
_cell.angle_alpha   90.00
_cell.angle_beta   90.00
_cell.angle_gamma   90.00
#
_symmetry.space_group_name_H-M   'P 1'
#
loop_
_entity.id
_entity.type
_entity.pdbx_description
1 polymer ?
#
loop_
_entity_poly.entity_id
_entity_poly.type
_entity_poly.pdbx_seq_one_letter_code
_entity_poly.pdbx_strand_id
1 'polypeptide(L)'
;MSRPPGRSVPTLGPLERDVLEVVWSRSSDTGSDGIIGVRDVHESLSDRGLAYTTISTVLTNLEKKGVIERTSRGRPVQYRAIIGRDEYSAALMNEALSYSRDRRASILHFVCGMDESDVEALRELVERTGGRHPDSPAAGTPGSPSSPHHGSPDPAP
;
A
#
# COMPACT_ATOMS: atom_id res chain seq x y z
N MET A 1 10.66 -14.98 -16.71
CA MET A 1 9.54 -14.57 -15.85
C MET A 1 9.97 -13.33 -15.10
N SER A 2 9.46 -12.18 -15.49
CA SER A 2 9.83 -10.89 -14.90
C SER A 2 9.11 -10.71 -13.57
N ARG A 3 9.90 -10.62 -12.50
CA ARG A 3 9.47 -10.16 -11.17
C ARG A 3 8.66 -8.86 -11.33
N PRO A 4 7.47 -8.71 -10.72
CA PRO A 4 6.83 -7.41 -10.69
C PRO A 4 7.81 -6.44 -10.00
N PRO A 5 8.08 -5.26 -10.58
CA PRO A 5 8.88 -4.26 -9.89
C PRO A 5 8.22 -4.03 -8.53
N GLY A 6 8.97 -4.21 -7.44
CA GLY A 6 8.48 -3.82 -6.12
C GLY A 6 8.03 -2.37 -6.26
N ARG A 7 6.76 -2.08 -5.94
CA ARG A 7 6.26 -0.72 -6.05
C ARG A 7 7.17 0.13 -5.18
N SER A 8 7.97 0.99 -5.81
CA SER A 8 8.80 1.96 -5.09
C SER A 8 7.84 2.83 -4.29
N VAL A 9 7.88 2.68 -2.97
CA VAL A 9 6.99 3.44 -2.11
C VAL A 9 7.48 4.88 -2.04
N PRO A 10 6.57 5.88 -2.15
CA PRO A 10 6.97 7.27 -2.16
C PRO A 10 7.60 7.67 -0.82
N THR A 11 8.67 8.47 -0.90
CA THR A 11 9.27 9.08 0.29
C THR A 11 8.28 10.07 0.93
N LEU A 12 7.99 9.84 2.21
CA LEU A 12 7.09 10.68 3.00
C LEU A 12 7.87 11.50 4.03
N GLY A 13 7.58 12.81 4.07
CA GLY A 13 8.05 13.69 5.13
C GLY A 13 7.41 13.35 6.48
N PRO A 14 7.91 13.92 7.60
CA PRO A 14 7.38 13.62 8.93
C PRO A 14 5.87 13.87 9.06
N LEU A 15 5.39 15.03 8.62
CA LEU A 15 3.97 15.37 8.68
C LEU A 15 3.10 14.50 7.76
N GLU A 16 3.62 14.11 6.59
CA GLU A 16 2.92 13.20 5.69
C GLU A 16 2.74 11.81 6.32
N ARG A 17 3.76 11.32 7.03
CA ARG A 17 3.66 10.08 7.81
C ARG A 17 2.66 10.19 8.95
N ASP A 18 2.71 11.29 9.71
CA ASP A 18 1.77 11.52 10.82
C ASP A 18 0.31 11.55 10.32
N VAL A 19 0.05 12.22 9.19
CA VAL A 19 -1.27 12.24 8.58
C VAL A 19 -1.67 10.86 8.05
N LEU A 20 -0.76 10.12 7.41
CA LEU A 20 -1.05 8.78 6.91
C LEU A 20 -1.34 7.78 8.05
N GLU A 21 -0.66 7.91 9.19
CA GLU A 21 -0.93 7.13 10.40
C GLU A 21 -2.36 7.31 10.90
N VAL A 22 -2.85 8.56 10.93
CA VAL A 22 -4.24 8.86 11.28
C VAL A 22 -5.23 8.29 10.26
N VAL A 23 -4.87 8.26 8.98
CA VAL A 23 -5.69 7.60 7.95
C VAL A 23 -5.75 6.10 8.18
N TRP A 24 -4.62 5.46 8.52
CA TRP A 24 -4.58 4.03 8.82
C TRP A 24 -5.37 3.65 10.08
N SER A 25 -5.32 4.45 11.14
CA SER A 25 -6.04 4.14 12.39
C SER A 25 -7.56 4.08 12.19
N ARG A 26 -8.12 4.87 11.27
CA ARG A 26 -9.55 4.77 10.93
C ARG A 26 -9.91 3.53 10.11
N SER A 27 -8.95 2.93 9.40
CA SER A 27 -9.16 1.69 8.65
C SER A 27 -9.05 0.43 9.51
N SER A 28 -8.34 0.48 10.63
CA SER A 28 -8.16 -0.66 11.54
C SER A 28 -9.28 -0.79 12.59
N ASP A 29 -9.85 0.33 13.03
CA ASP A 29 -10.65 0.36 14.27
C ASP A 29 -12.14 0.10 14.07
N THR A 30 -12.61 -0.07 12.84
CA THR A 30 -14.04 -0.27 12.57
C THR A 30 -14.17 -1.04 11.27
N GLY A 31 -15.10 -1.99 11.16
CA GLY A 31 -15.51 -2.57 9.87
C GLY A 31 -16.16 -1.55 8.91
N SER A 32 -15.78 -0.29 9.00
CA SER A 32 -16.09 0.81 8.09
C SER A 32 -15.07 0.78 6.93
N ASP A 33 -15.41 1.41 5.80
CA ASP A 33 -14.59 1.43 4.58
C ASP A 33 -13.22 2.16 4.72
N GLY A 34 -12.74 2.44 5.95
CA GLY A 34 -11.47 3.13 6.21
C GLY A 34 -11.45 4.56 5.70
N ILE A 35 -12.62 5.21 5.66
CA ILE A 35 -12.81 6.54 5.11
C ILE A 35 -12.68 7.59 6.23
N ILE A 36 -11.88 8.63 5.99
CA ILE A 36 -11.65 9.72 6.92
C ILE A 36 -11.77 11.10 6.24
N GLY A 37 -12.42 12.05 6.91
CA GLY A 37 -12.54 13.43 6.45
C GLY A 37 -11.37 14.32 6.88
N VAL A 38 -11.20 15.46 6.21
CA VAL A 38 -10.17 16.45 6.57
C VAL A 38 -10.32 16.94 8.02
N ARG A 39 -11.57 17.13 8.48
CA ARG A 39 -11.88 17.52 9.86
C ARG A 39 -11.42 16.47 10.86
N ASP A 40 -11.72 15.19 10.63
CA ASP A 40 -11.30 14.10 11.51
C ASP A 40 -9.78 14.04 11.66
N VAL A 41 -9.04 14.20 10.54
CA VAL A 41 -7.58 14.24 10.55
C VAL A 41 -7.08 15.45 11.36
N HIS A 42 -7.68 16.62 11.14
CA HIS A 42 -7.30 17.85 11.85
C HIS A 42 -7.54 17.75 13.34
N GLU A 43 -8.66 17.17 13.77
CA GLU A 43 -8.98 16.93 15.18
C GLU A 43 -8.01 15.92 15.81
N SER A 44 -7.66 14.86 15.09
CA SER A 44 -6.69 13.83 15.55
C SER A 44 -5.26 14.38 15.70
N LEU A 45 -4.94 15.49 15.04
CA LEU A 45 -3.63 16.16 15.10
C LEU A 45 -3.72 17.54 15.77
N SER A 46 -4.75 17.77 16.58
CA SER A 46 -5.02 19.07 17.20
C SER A 46 -3.86 19.56 18.10
N ASP A 47 -3.21 18.67 18.82
CA ASP A 47 -2.06 18.97 19.69
C ASP A 47 -0.83 19.53 18.94
N ARG A 48 -0.80 19.37 17.61
CA ARG A 48 0.29 19.87 16.75
C ARG A 48 0.10 21.33 16.35
N GLY A 49 -1.04 21.96 16.67
CA GLY A 49 -1.32 23.36 16.36
C GLY A 49 -1.36 23.67 14.85
N LEU A 50 -1.67 22.67 14.01
CA LEU A 50 -1.67 22.80 12.56
C LEU A 50 -2.93 23.50 12.06
N ALA A 51 -2.78 24.33 11.01
CA ALA A 51 -3.92 24.91 10.33
C ALA A 51 -4.70 23.84 9.54
N TYR A 52 -6.02 23.98 9.45
CA TYR A 52 -6.89 23.09 8.68
C TYR A 52 -6.47 23.00 7.19
N THR A 53 -6.00 24.11 6.62
CA THR A 53 -5.49 24.17 5.25
C THR A 53 -4.20 23.38 5.08
N THR A 54 -3.33 23.34 6.09
CA THR A 54 -2.12 22.49 6.10
C THR A 54 -2.50 21.03 5.99
N ILE A 55 -3.47 20.56 6.79
CA ILE A 55 -3.97 19.18 6.70
C ILE A 55 -4.54 18.89 5.31
N SER A 56 -5.34 19.80 4.77
CA SER A 56 -5.90 19.69 3.41
C SER A 56 -4.79 19.55 2.35
N THR A 57 -3.73 20.36 2.44
CA THR A 57 -2.58 20.29 1.53
C THR A 57 -1.82 18.97 1.68
N VAL A 58 -1.59 18.50 2.90
CA VAL A 58 -0.88 17.23 3.14
C VAL A 58 -1.66 16.05 2.59
N LEU A 59 -2.98 15.99 2.82
CA LEU A 59 -3.84 14.95 2.22
C LEU A 59 -3.80 14.99 0.69
N THR A 60 -3.81 16.18 0.09
CA THR A 60 -3.68 16.32 -1.37
C THR A 60 -2.31 15.84 -1.88
N ASN A 61 -1.24 16.04 -1.10
CA ASN A 61 0.09 15.55 -1.46
C ASN A 61 0.20 14.03 -1.34
N LEU A 62 -0.37 13.45 -0.27
CA LEU A 62 -0.46 12.00 -0.10
C LEU A 62 -1.27 11.33 -1.23
N GLU A 63 -2.36 11.98 -1.67
CA GLU A 63 -3.16 11.54 -2.82
C GLU A 63 -2.32 11.54 -4.10
N LYS A 64 -1.60 12.64 -4.39
CA LYS A 64 -0.68 12.72 -5.53
C LYS A 64 0.43 11.67 -5.49
N LYS A 65 0.86 11.28 -4.29
CA LYS A 65 1.85 10.22 -4.07
C LYS A 65 1.26 8.81 -4.20
N GLY A 66 -0.07 8.68 -4.30
CA GLY A 66 -0.75 7.41 -4.51
C GLY A 66 -0.78 6.49 -3.29
N VAL A 67 -0.64 7.04 -2.07
CA VAL A 67 -0.76 6.26 -0.82
C VAL A 67 -2.15 6.36 -0.19
N ILE A 68 -2.92 7.37 -0.58
CA ILE A 68 -4.34 7.51 -0.26
C ILE A 68 -5.11 7.88 -1.53
N GLU A 69 -6.41 7.64 -1.56
CA GLU A 69 -7.29 8.14 -2.61
C GLU A 69 -8.46 8.92 -2.02
N ARG A 70 -8.93 9.91 -2.77
CA ARG A 70 -10.16 10.64 -2.46
C ARG A 70 -11.37 9.81 -2.87
N THR A 71 -12.35 9.69 -1.96
CA THR A 71 -13.62 9.03 -2.28
C THR A 71 -14.55 9.98 -3.02
N SER A 72 -15.05 9.59 -4.20
CA SER A 72 -15.82 10.48 -5.10
C SER A 72 -17.22 10.87 -4.61
N ARG A 73 -17.75 10.20 -3.57
CA ARG A 73 -19.12 10.36 -3.08
C ARG A 73 -19.25 11.09 -1.75
N GLY A 74 -18.15 11.38 -1.04
CA GLY A 74 -18.17 12.06 0.24
C GLY A 74 -18.16 13.59 0.08
N ARG A 75 -19.23 14.25 0.51
CA ARG A 75 -19.18 15.66 0.94
C ARG A 75 -19.46 15.69 2.45
N PRO A 76 -18.55 16.22 3.27
CA PRO A 76 -17.26 16.83 2.93
C PRO A 76 -16.25 15.83 2.33
N VAL A 77 -15.20 16.34 1.68
CA VAL A 77 -14.15 15.52 1.02
C VAL A 77 -13.56 14.52 2.00
N GLN A 78 -13.43 13.29 1.52
CA GLN A 78 -13.07 12.11 2.28
C GLN A 78 -11.97 11.32 1.58
N TYR A 79 -11.13 10.64 2.35
CA TYR A 79 -9.96 9.91 1.88
C TYR A 79 -9.93 8.51 2.48
N ARG A 80 -9.29 7.55 1.79
CA ARG A 80 -8.95 6.23 2.33
C ARG A 80 -7.53 5.82 1.94
N ALA A 81 -6.89 5.00 2.76
CA ALA A 81 -5.58 4.45 2.44
C ALA A 81 -5.66 3.47 1.25
N ILE A 82 -4.69 3.56 0.34
CA ILE A 82 -4.52 2.60 -0.78
C ILE A 82 -3.57 1.48 -0.39
N ILE A 83 -2.52 1.82 0.38
CA ILE A 83 -1.49 0.90 0.86
C ILE A 83 -1.69 0.65 2.36
N GLY A 84 -1.60 -0.61 2.78
CA GLY A 84 -1.65 -0.96 4.21
C GLY A 84 -0.40 -0.48 4.96
N ARG A 85 -0.50 -0.34 6.29
CA ARG A 85 0.64 0.04 7.14
C ARG A 85 1.82 -0.93 7.02
N ASP A 86 1.54 -2.22 7.10
CA ASP A 86 2.57 -3.26 7.05
C ASP A 86 3.12 -3.39 5.63
N GLU A 87 2.27 -3.26 4.61
CA GLU A 87 2.69 -3.23 3.20
C GLU A 87 3.62 -2.04 2.91
N TYR A 88 3.30 -0.85 3.44
CA TYR A 88 4.15 0.34 3.35
C TYR A 88 5.51 0.11 4.02
N SER A 89 5.51 -0.51 5.21
CA SER A 89 6.74 -0.84 5.95
C SER A 89 7.61 -1.86 5.20
N ALA A 90 7.00 -2.92 4.67
CA ALA A 90 7.69 -3.92 3.86
C ALA A 90 8.27 -3.32 2.56
N ALA A 91 7.56 -2.37 1.95
CA ALA A 91 8.06 -1.68 0.78
C ALA A 91 9.24 -0.75 1.10
N LEU A 92 9.24 -0.06 2.25
CA LEU A 92 10.40 0.71 2.72
C LEU A 92 11.62 -0.18 2.95
N MET A 93 11.45 -1.37 3.54
CA MET A 93 12.54 -2.33 3.71
C MET A 93 13.11 -2.80 2.36
N ASN A 94 12.22 -3.08 1.39
CA ASN A 94 12.64 -3.47 0.04
C ASN A 94 13.36 -2.35 -0.70
N GLU A 95 12.92 -1.11 -0.51
CA GLU A 95 13.55 0.07 -1.10
C GLU A 95 14.92 0.34 -0.47
N ALA A 96 15.07 0.17 0.85
CA ALA A 96 16.39 0.24 1.49
C ALA A 96 17.38 -0.75 0.87
N LEU A 97 16.93 -1.97 0.54
CA LEU A 97 17.73 -2.97 -0.15
C LEU A 97 18.00 -2.63 -1.63
N SER A 98 17.23 -1.74 -2.26
CA SER A 98 17.44 -1.29 -3.64
C SER A 98 18.65 -0.34 -3.76
N TYR A 99 18.93 0.44 -2.71
CA TYR A 99 20.12 1.30 -2.62
C TYR A 99 21.42 0.54 -2.30
N SER A 100 21.34 -0.74 -1.92
CA SER A 100 22.50 -1.51 -1.51
C SER A 100 23.42 -1.90 -2.68
N ARG A 101 24.72 -1.66 -2.54
CA ARG A 101 25.75 -2.16 -3.47
C ARG A 101 26.03 -3.66 -3.28
N ASP A 102 25.97 -4.14 -2.05
CA ASP A 102 26.03 -5.56 -1.70
C ASP A 102 24.77 -5.93 -0.92
N ARG A 103 23.81 -6.54 -1.61
CA ARG A 103 22.52 -6.91 -1.01
C ARG A 103 22.67 -7.96 0.10
N ARG A 104 23.64 -8.89 -0.01
CA ARG A 104 23.83 -9.94 0.99
C ARG A 104 24.42 -9.35 2.27
N ALA A 105 25.41 -8.47 2.14
CA ALA A 105 25.98 -7.76 3.28
C ALA A 105 24.92 -6.91 4.02
N SER A 106 24.07 -6.18 3.28
CA SER A 106 23.01 -5.39 3.91
C SER A 106 21.96 -6.25 4.63
N ILE A 107 21.59 -7.40 4.06
CA ILE A 107 20.70 -8.36 4.75
C ILE A 107 21.39 -8.90 6.01
N LEU A 108 22.67 -9.25 5.94
CA LEU A 108 23.44 -9.73 7.09
C LEU A 108 23.45 -8.68 8.21
N HIS A 109 23.76 -7.43 7.90
CA HIS A 109 23.76 -6.34 8.89
C HIS A 109 22.37 -6.06 9.47
N PHE A 110 21.32 -6.14 8.65
CA PHE A 110 19.95 -6.01 9.11
C PHE A 110 19.58 -7.11 10.11
N VAL A 111 19.86 -8.37 9.79
CA VAL A 111 19.59 -9.51 10.68
C VAL A 111 20.43 -9.43 11.96
N CYS A 112 21.69 -8.99 11.89
CA CYS A 112 22.52 -8.78 13.09
C CYS A 112 22.04 -7.63 13.99
N GLY A 113 21.22 -6.72 13.47
CA GLY A 113 20.65 -5.61 14.24
C GLY A 113 19.29 -5.91 14.88
N MET A 114 18.68 -7.05 14.58
CA MET A 114 17.40 -7.49 15.14
C MET A 114 17.58 -8.04 16.56
N ASP A 115 16.54 -7.94 17.38
CA ASP A 115 16.48 -8.66 18.65
C ASP A 115 16.13 -10.14 18.44
N GLU A 116 16.27 -10.95 19.50
CA GLU A 116 16.06 -12.40 19.40
C GLU A 116 14.62 -12.76 19.01
N SER A 117 13.62 -12.00 19.46
CA SER A 117 12.22 -12.22 19.10
C SER A 117 11.96 -11.97 17.62
N ASP A 118 12.53 -10.90 17.06
CA ASP A 118 12.40 -10.56 15.65
C ASP A 118 13.13 -11.59 14.76
N VAL A 119 14.30 -12.07 15.20
CA VAL A 119 15.04 -13.12 14.49
C VAL A 119 14.24 -14.42 14.46
N GLU A 120 13.65 -14.82 15.58
CA GLU A 120 12.84 -16.04 15.65
C GLU A 120 11.57 -15.94 14.81
N ALA A 121 10.88 -14.80 14.87
CA ALA A 121 9.73 -14.52 14.00
C ALA A 121 10.12 -14.57 12.52
N LEU A 122 11.27 -14.00 12.15
CA LEU A 122 11.76 -14.03 10.77
C LEU A 122 12.04 -15.47 10.30
N ARG A 123 12.65 -16.31 11.15
CA ARG A 123 12.88 -17.73 10.82
C ARG A 123 11.57 -18.46 10.57
N GLU A 124 10.61 -18.37 11.49
CA GLU A 124 9.29 -19.01 11.34
C GLU A 124 8.60 -18.56 10.04
N LEU A 125 8.61 -17.26 9.76
CA LEU A 125 7.98 -16.69 8.57
C LEU A 125 8.66 -17.16 7.27
N VAL A 126 9.98 -17.26 7.24
CA VAL A 126 10.73 -17.75 6.07
C VAL A 126 10.44 -19.23 5.81
N GLU A 127 10.41 -20.05 6.86
CA GLU A 127 10.07 -21.47 6.76
C GLU A 127 8.63 -21.66 6.27
N ARG A 128 7.67 -20.93 6.85
CA ARG A 128 6.25 -21.01 6.49
C ARG A 128 5.96 -20.57 5.06
N THR A 129 6.66 -19.54 4.57
CA THR A 129 6.44 -19.00 3.22
C THR A 129 7.27 -19.72 2.16
N GLY A 130 8.32 -20.47 2.55
CA GLY A 130 9.28 -21.07 1.62
C GLY A 130 9.97 -20.03 0.72
N GLY A 131 10.06 -18.77 1.18
CA GLY A 131 10.55 -17.64 0.39
C GLY A 131 9.59 -17.14 -0.70
N ARG A 132 8.32 -17.57 -0.73
CA ARG A 132 7.29 -17.02 -1.63
C ARG A 132 6.55 -15.84 -1.00
N HIS A 133 6.28 -14.83 -1.81
CA HIS A 133 5.49 -13.66 -1.40
C HIS A 133 4.01 -14.04 -1.21
N PRO A 134 3.36 -13.66 -0.10
CA PRO A 134 1.95 -13.97 0.15
C PRO A 134 0.98 -13.27 -0.83
N ASP A 135 1.37 -12.13 -1.42
CA ASP A 135 0.51 -11.37 -2.35
C ASP A 135 0.67 -11.71 -3.84
N SER A 136 1.09 -12.92 -4.20
CA SER A 136 0.95 -13.33 -5.60
C SER A 136 -0.52 -13.66 -5.85
N PRO A 137 -1.27 -12.88 -6.67
CA PRO A 137 -2.62 -13.27 -7.02
C PRO A 137 -2.53 -14.63 -7.68
N ALA A 138 -3.26 -15.61 -7.14
CA ALA A 138 -3.36 -16.94 -7.72
C ALA A 138 -3.65 -16.80 -9.22
N ALA A 139 -2.66 -17.17 -10.03
CA ALA A 139 -2.76 -17.14 -11.47
C ALA A 139 -3.84 -18.14 -11.92
N GLY A 140 -4.91 -17.62 -12.52
CA GLY A 140 -5.68 -18.29 -13.55
C GLY A 140 -6.82 -19.20 -13.08
N THR A 141 -8.02 -18.65 -12.98
CA THR A 141 -9.19 -19.36 -13.52
C THR A 141 -9.11 -19.22 -15.04
N PRO A 142 -9.02 -20.32 -15.82
CA PRO A 142 -9.10 -20.23 -17.27
C PRO A 142 -10.45 -19.66 -17.67
N GLY A 143 -10.43 -18.57 -18.45
CA GLY A 143 -11.63 -17.96 -18.99
C GLY A 143 -12.42 -18.96 -19.82
N SER A 144 -13.74 -19.00 -19.58
CA SER A 144 -14.68 -19.64 -20.48
C SER A 144 -14.53 -19.04 -21.89
N PRO A 145 -14.43 -19.86 -22.94
CA PRO A 145 -14.27 -19.36 -24.30
C PRO A 145 -15.53 -18.62 -24.76
N SER A 146 -15.35 -17.38 -25.18
CA SER A 146 -16.32 -16.58 -25.92
C SER A 146 -16.72 -17.28 -27.22
N SER A 147 -18.01 -17.53 -27.40
CA SER A 147 -18.58 -17.99 -28.67
C SER A 147 -18.37 -16.94 -29.77
N PRO A 148 -17.86 -17.31 -30.96
CA PRO A 148 -17.68 -16.34 -32.04
C PRO A 148 -19.00 -16.01 -32.73
N HIS A 149 -19.24 -14.70 -32.87
CA HIS A 149 -20.23 -14.10 -33.75
C HIS A 149 -19.85 -14.42 -35.20
N HIS A 150 -20.63 -15.23 -35.91
CA HIS A 150 -20.47 -15.44 -37.35
C HIS A 150 -21.48 -14.57 -38.09
N GLY A 151 -20.97 -13.56 -38.78
CA GLY A 151 -21.74 -12.75 -39.72
C GLY A 151 -21.44 -13.17 -41.15
N SER A 152 -22.52 -13.41 -41.90
CA SER A 152 -22.67 -13.33 -43.37
C SER A 152 -22.10 -14.48 -44.21
N PRO A 153 -22.65 -14.81 -45.41
CA PRO A 153 -23.47 -13.97 -46.30
C PRO A 153 -24.72 -14.62 -46.95
N ASP A 154 -25.53 -13.79 -47.61
CA ASP A 154 -26.50 -14.13 -48.67
C ASP A 154 -25.74 -14.34 -50.00
N PRO A 155 -26.02 -15.37 -50.84
CA PRO A 155 -26.87 -15.12 -52.04
C PRO A 155 -27.65 -16.34 -52.64
N ALA A 156 -28.88 -16.06 -53.10
CA ALA A 156 -29.58 -16.51 -54.35
C ALA A 156 -29.87 -18.02 -54.57
N PRO A 157 -30.72 -18.46 -55.54
CA PRO A 157 -31.16 -17.81 -56.79
C PRO A 157 -32.44 -16.95 -56.72
#